data_AF-A0A926UW11-F1
#
_entry.id   AF-A0A926UW11-F1
#
_cell.length_a   1.000
_cell.length_b   1.000
_cell.length_c   1.000
_cell.angle_alpha   90.00
_cell.angle_beta   90.00
_cell.angle_gamma   90.00
#
_symmetry.space_group_name_H-M   'P 1'
#
loop_
_entity.id
_entity.type
_entity.pdbx_description
1 polymer ?
#
loop_
_entity_poly.entity_id
_entity_poly.type
_entity_poly.pdbx_seq_one_letter_code
_entity_poly.pdbx_strand_id
1 'polypeptide(L)'
;MTDSAKDLVNDPVKVAQGLGEPNRLPVAIAVTQATTEVLVNQAIAIAGAADFQQVAQILVTLPNNAAIKVQTNATAGTWQAKIPSGLPSPAAIYLRVRALGRDQQILQELIINVLVRGQAIALTVKQNTIFKRSTADSATLPPTARVEVRAGQTFEVWRYGSVDGHIKVLLKQPIAPVGEFGYFYAPHVELQAPVTLVVKQDTVFKVSTASSVSLPFDQKVTVKAGTRLLLKGKLDENRPNNHIFVKLGQPISPVGAEGYFFLPHVDLIKLEESLDFAPPTPVDDIPITGARLTVITDTFMKVSSLNASSLNDAQKLLVKAGTTYPIQGYASVNGHFRVKFQEAIAPVGLVGFFYWQHVTINKQGKAIAYDPDMKTLTIKQNTVLKKRPIDSRQLAPTELARLTAGSIYGLEGYSVSDIHFQVTLTEDLPPLGNMGYVFMGHTTIHQNGKAIEITPKRKVLGVPYFSQRDNPRDPFTTCNVTAIAMVLAFYGRRSRNPRQQLEDELYQWIIDRYGRQARTDNAVLQELYRAYGYRGGFSTARTWAQIKQELLENRPVVIGGYFTHGGHIITVIGFDEHGYIVHDPYGNALTGYRQTEGKGLRYPYIYMRDMCGVDGDVWAHFIAKA
;
A
#
# COMPACT_ATOMS: atom_id res chain seq x y z
N MET A 1 61.66 -28.88 -40.76
CA MET A 1 62.03 -28.14 -41.99
C MET A 1 60.73 -27.50 -42.47
N THR A 2 60.48 -26.21 -42.21
CA THR A 2 61.09 -25.00 -42.83
C THR A 2 60.61 -24.82 -44.28
N ASP A 3 60.11 -23.66 -44.74
CA ASP A 3 59.97 -22.37 -44.03
C ASP A 3 58.84 -21.48 -44.59
N SER A 4 58.89 -20.20 -44.22
CA SER A 4 57.85 -19.17 -44.28
C SER A 4 57.80 -18.38 -45.58
N ALA A 5 56.66 -17.71 -45.77
CA ALA A 5 56.28 -16.84 -46.88
C ALA A 5 57.25 -15.71 -47.29
N LYS A 6 57.20 -15.36 -48.60
CA LYS A 6 57.15 -14.01 -49.23
C LYS A 6 57.22 -14.16 -50.77
N ASP A 7 56.81 -13.22 -51.63
CA ASP A 7 56.73 -11.76 -51.51
C ASP A 7 55.56 -11.10 -52.31
N LEU A 8 55.48 -9.77 -52.33
CA LEU A 8 54.40 -8.96 -52.93
C LEU A 8 54.73 -8.36 -54.32
N VAL A 9 53.72 -8.22 -55.21
CA VAL A 9 53.72 -7.26 -56.34
C VAL A 9 52.32 -6.63 -56.48
N ASN A 10 52.26 -5.39 -56.99
CA ASN A 10 51.13 -4.46 -56.86
C ASN A 10 49.93 -4.69 -57.83
N ASP A 11 48.76 -4.24 -57.36
CA ASP A 11 47.57 -3.75 -58.11
C ASP A 11 47.93 -2.46 -58.94
N PRO A 12 47.08 -1.82 -59.79
CA PRO A 12 45.62 -1.96 -59.95
C PRO A 12 45.03 -1.84 -61.40
N VAL A 13 43.69 -1.69 -61.50
CA VAL A 13 42.88 -1.21 -62.67
C VAL A 13 42.75 -2.21 -63.84
N LYS A 14 41.59 -2.53 -64.48
CA LYS A 14 40.10 -2.33 -64.39
C LYS A 14 39.49 -3.34 -65.42
N VAL A 15 38.19 -3.64 -65.64
CA VAL A 15 36.82 -3.34 -65.13
C VAL A 15 35.97 -4.56 -65.60
N ALA A 16 35.21 -5.29 -64.79
CA ALA A 16 33.91 -5.01 -64.14
C ALA A 16 32.66 -4.97 -65.04
N GLN A 17 31.83 -6.02 -64.98
CA GLN A 17 30.37 -5.95 -65.14
C GLN A 17 29.72 -6.88 -64.09
N GLY A 18 28.70 -6.40 -63.37
CA GLY A 18 28.12 -7.11 -62.22
C GLY A 18 27.61 -6.19 -61.11
N LEU A 19 26.70 -5.26 -61.46
CA LEU A 19 26.04 -4.34 -60.53
C LEU A 19 24.52 -4.55 -60.64
N GLY A 20 23.74 -4.71 -59.57
CA GLY A 20 24.07 -4.94 -58.17
C GLY A 20 22.82 -4.84 -57.30
N GLU A 21 22.56 -5.80 -56.40
CA GLU A 21 21.46 -5.66 -55.42
C GLU A 21 21.87 -4.70 -54.29
N PRO A 22 20.96 -3.82 -53.82
CA PRO A 22 21.20 -3.05 -52.60
C PRO A 22 21.20 -3.97 -51.38
N ASN A 23 22.14 -3.73 -50.45
CA ASN A 23 22.35 -4.54 -49.26
C ASN A 23 21.12 -4.52 -48.33
N ARG A 24 20.24 -5.52 -48.46
CA ARG A 24 18.95 -5.57 -47.76
C ARG A 24 19.14 -5.79 -46.26
N LEU A 25 18.42 -5.05 -45.44
CA LEU A 25 18.28 -5.37 -44.02
C LEU A 25 17.46 -6.68 -43.90
N PRO A 26 17.91 -7.70 -43.15
CA PRO A 26 17.21 -8.99 -43.06
C PRO A 26 15.93 -8.96 -42.21
N VAL A 27 15.47 -7.77 -41.81
CA VAL A 27 14.35 -7.53 -40.89
C VAL A 27 13.67 -6.22 -41.32
N ALA A 28 12.34 -6.21 -41.45
CA ALA A 28 11.60 -5.06 -41.98
C ALA A 28 11.71 -3.81 -41.08
N ILE A 29 11.71 -3.98 -39.76
CA ILE A 29 11.94 -2.92 -38.78
C ILE A 29 12.78 -3.40 -37.59
N ALA A 30 13.72 -2.57 -37.14
CA ALA A 30 14.53 -2.80 -35.96
C ALA A 30 14.50 -1.57 -35.04
N VAL A 31 14.58 -1.79 -33.73
CA VAL A 31 14.82 -0.74 -32.72
C VAL A 31 16.30 -0.74 -32.39
N THR A 32 16.97 0.39 -32.57
CA THR A 32 18.42 0.55 -32.34
C THR A 32 18.71 1.37 -31.08
N GLN A 33 17.75 2.18 -30.61
CA GLN A 33 17.83 2.94 -29.36
C GLN A 33 16.46 2.96 -28.68
N ALA A 34 16.41 2.74 -27.36
CA ALA A 34 15.18 2.84 -26.59
C ALA A 34 15.45 3.29 -25.15
N THR A 35 14.65 4.24 -24.67
CA THR A 35 14.50 4.53 -23.24
C THR A 35 13.82 3.34 -22.56
N THR A 36 14.58 2.45 -21.94
CA THR A 36 14.03 1.31 -21.15
C THR A 36 13.66 1.68 -19.72
N GLU A 37 14.24 2.76 -19.20
CA GLU A 37 13.99 3.30 -17.86
C GLU A 37 14.01 4.83 -17.88
N VAL A 38 13.10 5.46 -17.13
CA VAL A 38 12.91 6.92 -17.12
C VAL A 38 12.27 7.36 -15.80
N LEU A 39 12.42 8.63 -15.41
CA LEU A 39 11.66 9.21 -14.29
C LEU A 39 10.31 9.78 -14.78
N VAL A 40 9.33 9.91 -13.90
CA VAL A 40 8.08 10.62 -14.20
C VAL A 40 8.33 12.02 -14.76
N ASN A 41 7.57 12.38 -15.80
CA ASN A 41 7.66 13.63 -16.57
C ASN A 41 9.00 13.85 -17.31
N GLN A 42 9.87 12.84 -17.44
CA GLN A 42 11.09 12.90 -18.28
C GLN A 42 10.86 12.24 -19.65
N ALA A 43 11.50 12.77 -20.69
CA ALA A 43 11.23 12.39 -22.07
C ALA A 43 11.52 10.91 -22.36
N ILE A 44 10.57 10.24 -23.00
CA ILE A 44 10.74 8.87 -23.54
C ILE A 44 11.07 8.99 -25.03
N ALA A 45 12.13 8.31 -25.48
CA ALA A 45 12.51 8.24 -26.88
C ALA A 45 12.76 6.79 -27.31
N ILE A 46 12.28 6.43 -28.50
CA ILE A 46 12.70 5.22 -29.21
C ILE A 46 13.10 5.60 -30.64
N ALA A 47 14.11 4.94 -31.17
CA ALA A 47 14.60 5.12 -32.53
C ALA A 47 15.11 3.80 -33.10
N GLY A 48 15.17 3.72 -34.42
CA GLY A 48 15.43 2.47 -35.11
C GLY A 48 15.75 2.62 -36.59
N ALA A 49 15.95 1.46 -37.22
CA ALA A 49 16.09 1.31 -38.66
C ALA A 49 14.83 0.65 -39.24
N ALA A 50 14.54 0.90 -40.52
CA ALA A 50 13.47 0.23 -41.26
C ALA A 50 13.81 0.18 -42.76
N ASP A 51 13.42 -0.90 -43.43
CA ASP A 51 13.51 -0.98 -44.88
C ASP A 51 12.27 -0.33 -45.52
N PHE A 52 12.39 0.94 -45.87
CA PHE A 52 11.34 1.72 -46.52
C PHE A 52 11.04 1.33 -47.98
N GLN A 53 11.74 0.35 -48.57
CA GLN A 53 11.24 -0.30 -49.81
C GLN A 53 9.97 -1.11 -49.51
N GLN A 54 9.96 -1.78 -48.35
CA GLN A 54 8.91 -2.68 -47.88
C GLN A 54 7.92 -1.98 -46.95
N VAL A 55 8.43 -1.24 -45.95
CA VAL A 55 7.64 -0.57 -44.92
C VAL A 55 7.08 0.75 -45.43
N ALA A 56 5.77 0.78 -45.67
CA ALA A 56 5.04 1.98 -46.09
C ALA A 56 4.70 2.91 -44.92
N GLN A 57 4.49 2.36 -43.71
CA GLN A 57 4.14 3.12 -42.52
C GLN A 57 4.65 2.46 -41.25
N ILE A 58 5.04 3.29 -40.27
CA ILE A 58 5.42 2.86 -38.92
C ILE A 58 4.44 3.47 -37.92
N LEU A 59 3.83 2.63 -37.09
CA LEU A 59 2.95 3.05 -36.00
C LEU A 59 3.60 2.73 -34.65
N VAL A 60 3.57 3.68 -33.72
CA VAL A 60 3.98 3.48 -32.33
C VAL A 60 2.80 3.83 -31.42
N THR A 61 2.39 2.92 -30.54
CA THR A 61 1.24 3.12 -29.64
C THR A 61 1.54 2.73 -28.20
N LEU A 62 0.97 3.47 -27.25
CA LEU A 62 0.90 3.14 -25.82
C LEU A 62 -0.03 1.93 -25.56
N PRO A 63 -0.06 1.36 -24.33
CA PRO A 63 -0.90 0.20 -24.01
C PRO A 63 -2.41 0.44 -24.14
N ASN A 64 -2.85 1.70 -24.06
CA ASN A 64 -4.23 2.15 -24.32
C ASN A 64 -4.49 2.45 -25.81
N ASN A 65 -3.62 1.96 -26.71
CA ASN A 65 -3.61 2.20 -28.16
C ASN A 65 -3.44 3.68 -28.58
N ALA A 66 -3.18 4.62 -27.67
CA ALA A 66 -2.92 6.02 -28.03
C ALA A 66 -1.64 6.14 -28.88
N ALA A 67 -1.73 6.79 -30.03
CA ALA A 67 -0.65 6.89 -31.00
C ALA A 67 0.40 7.95 -30.61
N ILE A 68 1.67 7.62 -30.82
CA ILE A 68 2.82 8.51 -30.66
C ILE A 68 3.29 8.94 -32.05
N LYS A 69 3.57 10.24 -32.23
CA LYS A 69 4.04 10.78 -33.51
C LYS A 69 5.40 10.19 -33.87
N VAL A 70 5.44 9.42 -34.95
CA VAL A 70 6.67 8.90 -35.57
C VAL A 70 7.22 9.94 -36.55
N GLN A 71 8.55 9.98 -36.69
CA GLN A 71 9.28 10.72 -37.71
C GLN A 71 10.19 9.72 -38.44
N THR A 72 10.26 9.81 -39.76
CA THR A 72 10.98 8.86 -40.63
C THR A 72 11.92 9.60 -41.56
N ASN A 73 13.13 9.09 -41.75
CA ASN A 73 14.07 9.53 -42.77
C ASN A 73 14.34 8.34 -43.71
N ALA A 74 13.61 8.28 -44.82
CA ALA A 74 13.67 7.18 -45.77
C ALA A 74 15.07 7.04 -46.40
N THR A 75 15.70 8.14 -46.77
CA THR A 75 17.05 8.18 -47.37
C THR A 75 18.13 7.63 -46.42
N ALA A 76 17.95 7.82 -45.11
CA ALA A 76 18.86 7.29 -44.09
C ALA A 76 18.38 5.96 -43.45
N GLY A 77 17.30 5.35 -43.96
CA GLY A 77 16.76 4.09 -43.43
C GLY A 77 16.33 4.13 -41.96
N THR A 78 16.04 5.30 -41.39
CA THR A 78 15.85 5.50 -39.94
C THR A 78 14.48 6.06 -39.54
N TRP A 79 14.09 5.81 -38.30
CA TRP A 79 12.86 6.35 -37.69
C TRP A 79 13.06 6.68 -36.21
N GLN A 80 12.26 7.61 -35.68
CA GLN A 80 12.18 7.92 -34.25
C GLN A 80 10.74 8.23 -33.80
N ALA A 81 10.43 7.93 -32.55
CA ALA A 81 9.19 8.34 -31.88
C ALA A 81 9.52 8.84 -30.46
N LYS A 82 8.87 9.93 -30.03
CA LYS A 82 9.19 10.62 -28.77
C LYS A 82 7.92 11.02 -28.02
N ILE A 83 7.97 10.91 -26.69
CA ILE A 83 7.00 11.47 -25.75
C ILE A 83 7.74 12.57 -24.96
N PRO A 84 7.74 13.84 -25.41
CA PRO A 84 8.64 14.87 -24.85
C PRO A 84 8.39 15.16 -23.37
N SER A 85 7.13 15.14 -22.95
CA SER A 85 6.71 15.37 -21.56
C SER A 85 6.75 14.11 -20.68
N GLY A 86 7.23 12.97 -21.21
CA GLY A 86 7.24 11.68 -20.49
C GLY A 86 5.84 11.17 -20.14
N LEU A 87 5.75 10.40 -19.05
CA LEU A 87 4.49 10.00 -18.43
C LEU A 87 4.41 10.50 -16.97
N PRO A 88 3.23 10.92 -16.48
CA PRO A 88 3.09 11.64 -15.21
C PRO A 88 3.02 10.73 -13.97
N SER A 89 3.05 9.40 -14.14
CA SER A 89 2.85 8.44 -13.05
C SER A 89 3.82 7.25 -13.16
N PRO A 90 4.34 6.71 -12.04
CA PRO A 90 5.22 5.55 -12.09
C PRO A 90 4.47 4.31 -12.56
N ALA A 91 5.00 3.65 -13.58
CA ALA A 91 4.38 2.48 -14.21
C ALA A 91 5.43 1.69 -15.00
N ALA A 92 5.29 0.35 -15.02
CA ALA A 92 5.84 -0.44 -16.11
C ALA A 92 4.83 -0.39 -17.26
N ILE A 93 5.25 0.12 -18.42
CA ILE A 93 4.44 0.16 -19.64
C ILE A 93 5.18 -0.53 -20.79
N TYR A 94 4.49 -0.73 -21.90
CA TYR A 94 5.11 -1.10 -23.17
C TYR A 94 4.70 -0.14 -24.28
N LEU A 95 5.59 0.03 -25.25
CA LEU A 95 5.31 0.67 -26.53
C LEU A 95 5.22 -0.43 -27.59
N ARG A 96 4.08 -0.52 -28.26
CA ARG A 96 3.89 -1.39 -29.43
C ARG A 96 4.35 -0.62 -30.67
N VAL A 97 5.31 -1.18 -31.40
CA VAL A 97 5.81 -0.67 -32.68
C VAL A 97 5.35 -1.63 -33.78
N ARG A 98 4.68 -1.13 -34.81
CA ARG A 98 4.22 -1.91 -35.98
C ARG A 98 4.75 -1.31 -37.27
N ALA A 99 5.33 -2.15 -38.13
CA ALA A 99 5.63 -1.83 -39.52
C ALA A 99 4.51 -2.37 -40.42
N LEU A 100 4.00 -1.53 -41.32
CA LEU A 100 2.92 -1.84 -42.24
C LEU A 100 3.40 -1.81 -43.70
N GLY A 101 2.92 -2.75 -44.50
CA GLY A 101 3.10 -2.78 -45.95
C GLY A 101 2.21 -1.77 -46.69
N ARG A 102 2.39 -1.65 -48.00
CA ARG A 102 1.59 -0.77 -48.87
C ARG A 102 0.11 -1.18 -48.92
N ASP A 103 -0.18 -2.44 -48.63
CA ASP A 103 -1.48 -3.09 -48.52
C ASP A 103 -2.08 -3.04 -47.10
N GLN A 104 -1.45 -2.30 -46.17
CA GLN A 104 -1.80 -2.22 -44.75
C GLN A 104 -1.64 -3.54 -43.95
N GLN A 105 -0.98 -4.58 -44.49
CA GLN A 105 -0.63 -5.75 -43.69
C GLN A 105 0.50 -5.43 -42.70
N ILE A 106 0.45 -6.03 -41.49
CA ILE A 106 1.52 -5.91 -40.50
C ILE A 106 2.68 -6.81 -40.94
N LEU A 107 3.74 -6.19 -41.44
CA LEU A 107 4.99 -6.88 -41.80
C LEU A 107 5.73 -7.35 -40.55
N GLN A 108 5.64 -6.58 -39.45
CA GLN A 108 6.31 -6.88 -38.19
C GLN A 108 5.73 -6.08 -37.02
N GLU A 109 5.60 -6.70 -35.85
CA GLU A 109 5.33 -6.03 -34.56
C GLU A 109 6.51 -6.24 -33.59
N LEU A 110 6.85 -5.20 -32.82
CA LEU A 110 7.85 -5.22 -31.75
C LEU A 110 7.27 -4.59 -30.48
N ILE A 111 7.64 -5.12 -29.31
CA ILE A 111 7.21 -4.63 -28.00
C ILE A 111 8.43 -4.10 -27.24
N ILE A 112 8.42 -2.80 -26.90
CA ILE A 112 9.49 -2.14 -26.15
C ILE A 112 8.98 -1.78 -24.75
N ASN A 113 9.48 -2.47 -23.73
CA ASN A 113 9.11 -2.21 -22.33
C ASN A 113 9.84 -0.97 -21.80
N VAL A 114 9.11 -0.09 -21.10
CA VAL A 114 9.62 1.15 -20.49
C VAL A 114 9.18 1.20 -19.03
N LEU A 115 10.15 1.29 -18.11
CA LEU A 115 9.92 1.45 -16.68
C LEU A 115 9.96 2.93 -16.30
N VAL A 116 8.78 3.53 -16.10
CA VAL A 116 8.64 4.88 -15.53
C VAL A 116 8.73 4.77 -14.01
N ARG A 117 9.83 5.29 -13.43
CA ARG A 117 10.07 5.34 -12.00
C ARG A 117 9.58 6.66 -11.39
N GLY A 118 9.32 6.67 -10.09
CA GLY A 118 9.06 7.91 -9.34
C GLY A 118 10.25 8.87 -9.39
N GLN A 119 10.03 10.14 -9.02
CA GLN A 119 11.09 11.14 -8.95
C GLN A 119 12.24 10.65 -8.05
N ALA A 120 13.48 10.90 -8.45
CA ALA A 120 14.66 10.49 -7.71
C ALA A 120 14.62 11.02 -6.26
N ILE A 121 14.94 10.15 -5.31
CA ILE A 121 14.99 10.48 -3.88
C ILE A 121 16.45 10.67 -3.49
N ALA A 122 16.74 11.75 -2.77
CA ALA A 122 18.05 12.04 -2.22
C ALA A 122 18.00 12.13 -0.68
N LEU A 123 19.04 11.62 -0.01
CA LEU A 123 19.27 11.79 1.41
C LEU A 123 20.55 12.62 1.60
N THR A 124 20.43 13.80 2.19
CA THR A 124 21.55 14.67 2.54
C THR A 124 21.84 14.55 4.05
N VAL A 125 23.11 14.41 4.40
CA VAL A 125 23.55 14.35 5.80
C VAL A 125 23.83 15.77 6.30
N LYS A 126 23.05 16.23 7.28
CA LYS A 126 23.18 17.58 7.86
C LYS A 126 24.28 17.66 8.93
N GLN A 127 24.51 16.56 9.63
CA GLN A 127 25.44 16.43 10.75
C GLN A 127 26.11 15.06 10.69
N ASN A 128 27.39 14.96 11.08
CA ASN A 128 28.09 13.66 11.14
C ASN A 128 27.24 12.63 11.90
N THR A 129 27.13 11.45 11.32
CA THR A 129 26.20 10.41 11.76
C THR A 129 26.75 9.04 11.42
N ILE A 130 26.07 8.00 11.89
CA ILE A 130 26.46 6.62 11.60
C ILE A 130 25.36 5.99 10.75
N PHE A 131 25.73 5.60 9.54
CA PHE A 131 24.93 4.67 8.75
C PHE A 131 25.20 3.26 9.29
N LYS A 132 24.16 2.50 9.59
CA LYS A 132 24.27 1.22 10.30
C LYS A 132 23.29 0.18 9.80
N ARG A 133 23.56 -1.11 10.06
CA ARG A 133 22.78 -2.25 9.57
C ARG A 133 21.49 -2.53 10.37
N SER A 134 21.26 -1.84 11.50
CA SER A 134 20.05 -1.94 12.32
C SER A 134 19.82 -0.66 13.14
N THR A 135 18.66 -0.52 13.79
CA THR A 135 18.36 0.63 14.67
C THR A 135 19.11 0.64 16.01
N ALA A 136 19.68 -0.50 16.45
CA ALA A 136 20.46 -0.66 17.68
C ALA A 136 21.58 0.40 17.87
N ASP A 137 22.02 0.61 19.12
CA ASP A 137 23.07 1.57 19.46
C ASP A 137 24.36 1.28 18.68
N SER A 138 24.88 2.30 18.00
CA SER A 138 26.14 2.26 17.27
C SER A 138 27.32 1.74 18.09
N ALA A 139 27.36 1.97 19.40
CA ALA A 139 28.41 1.46 20.29
C ALA A 139 28.39 -0.08 20.38
N THR A 140 27.21 -0.70 20.28
CA THR A 140 27.02 -2.16 20.35
C THR A 140 27.23 -2.89 19.01
N LEU A 141 27.33 -2.14 17.90
CA LEU A 141 27.44 -2.73 16.56
C LEU A 141 28.90 -3.02 16.17
N PRO A 142 29.20 -4.20 15.57
CA PRO A 142 30.54 -4.52 15.08
C PRO A 142 30.94 -3.59 13.92
N PRO A 143 32.24 -3.40 13.64
CA PRO A 143 32.71 -2.51 12.58
C PRO A 143 32.13 -2.81 11.19
N THR A 144 31.78 -4.07 10.90
CA THR A 144 31.13 -4.49 9.64
C THR A 144 29.66 -4.10 9.51
N ALA A 145 29.03 -3.60 10.59
CA ALA A 145 27.62 -3.22 10.66
C ALA A 145 27.40 -1.71 10.88
N ARG A 146 28.46 -0.89 10.88
CA ARG A 146 28.40 0.56 11.06
C ARG A 146 29.46 1.29 10.21
N VAL A 147 29.16 2.50 9.74
CA VAL A 147 30.10 3.39 9.05
C VAL A 147 29.79 4.85 9.38
N GLU A 148 30.80 5.67 9.65
CA GLU A 148 30.61 7.11 9.81
C GLU A 148 30.32 7.76 8.45
N VAL A 149 29.34 8.66 8.42
CA VAL A 149 28.98 9.46 7.26
C VAL A 149 28.96 10.93 7.67
N ARG A 150 29.69 11.76 6.92
CA ARG A 150 29.98 13.16 7.27
C ARG A 150 28.88 14.10 6.78
N ALA A 151 28.76 15.24 7.45
CA ALA A 151 27.90 16.34 6.99
C ALA A 151 28.25 16.76 5.54
N GLY A 152 27.23 17.18 4.79
CA GLY A 152 27.32 17.56 3.37
C GLY A 152 27.23 16.39 2.39
N GLN A 153 27.48 15.15 2.81
CA GLN A 153 27.34 13.99 1.91
C GLN A 153 25.87 13.79 1.50
N THR A 154 25.63 13.49 0.22
CA THR A 154 24.30 13.24 -0.33
C THR A 154 24.27 11.92 -1.11
N PHE A 155 23.21 11.14 -0.93
CA PHE A 155 23.06 9.79 -1.47
C PHE A 155 21.76 9.66 -2.26
N GLU A 156 21.81 9.01 -3.43
CA GLU A 156 20.61 8.57 -4.14
C GLU A 156 19.99 7.34 -3.46
N VAL A 157 18.66 7.33 -3.35
CA VAL A 157 17.90 6.35 -2.56
C VAL A 157 16.85 5.65 -3.45
N TRP A 158 16.88 4.32 -3.49
CA TRP A 158 15.87 3.50 -4.19
C TRP A 158 14.59 3.31 -3.38
N ARG A 159 14.71 3.09 -2.07
CA ARG A 159 13.57 2.89 -1.14
C ARG A 159 13.90 3.47 0.23
N TYR A 160 12.89 3.91 0.96
CA TYR A 160 13.06 4.60 2.23
C TYR A 160 11.84 4.42 3.14
N GLY A 161 11.99 4.79 4.42
CA GLY A 161 10.91 4.88 5.40
C GLY A 161 11.46 5.26 6.79
N SER A 162 10.60 5.37 7.80
CA SER A 162 11.03 5.52 9.20
C SER A 162 11.04 4.19 9.97
N VAL A 163 11.75 4.14 11.10
CA VAL A 163 11.56 3.21 12.24
C VAL A 163 12.48 3.62 13.40
N ASP A 164 12.03 3.53 14.65
CA ASP A 164 12.81 3.82 15.88
C ASP A 164 13.60 5.15 15.86
N GLY A 165 13.05 6.24 15.31
CA GLY A 165 13.75 7.52 15.18
C GLY A 165 14.88 7.54 14.13
N HIS A 166 14.92 6.54 13.24
CA HIS A 166 15.87 6.41 12.15
C HIS A 166 15.14 6.46 10.79
N ILE A 167 15.82 6.97 9.77
CA ILE A 167 15.43 6.80 8.37
C ILE A 167 16.11 5.52 7.86
N LYS A 168 15.32 4.49 7.56
CA LYS A 168 15.79 3.27 6.89
C LYS A 168 15.82 3.52 5.39
N VAL A 169 16.87 3.08 4.71
CA VAL A 169 17.06 3.28 3.27
C VAL A 169 17.64 2.04 2.59
N LEU A 170 17.23 1.84 1.34
CA LEU A 170 17.99 1.12 0.32
C LEU A 170 18.60 2.18 -0.60
N LEU A 171 19.91 2.34 -0.54
CA LEU A 171 20.68 3.27 -1.36
C LEU A 171 20.86 2.73 -2.79
N LYS A 172 21.14 3.63 -3.73
CA LYS A 172 21.49 3.27 -5.12
C LYS A 172 22.97 2.89 -5.28
N GLN A 173 23.80 3.23 -4.31
CA GLN A 173 25.21 2.83 -4.21
C GLN A 173 25.48 2.36 -2.77
N PRO A 174 26.20 1.24 -2.56
CA PRO A 174 26.51 0.75 -1.22
C PRO A 174 27.50 1.66 -0.49
N ILE A 175 27.30 1.84 0.82
CA ILE A 175 28.32 2.41 1.71
C ILE A 175 28.99 1.26 2.46
N ALA A 176 30.22 0.92 2.09
CA ALA A 176 31.00 -0.12 2.74
C ALA A 176 31.37 0.27 4.19
N PRO A 177 31.43 -0.68 5.15
CA PRO A 177 31.12 -2.11 5.03
C PRO A 177 29.63 -2.46 5.21
N VAL A 178 28.75 -1.49 5.45
CA VAL A 178 27.33 -1.73 5.77
C VAL A 178 26.58 -2.36 4.59
N GLY A 179 26.75 -1.81 3.39
CA GLY A 179 26.09 -2.25 2.15
C GLY A 179 25.11 -1.21 1.58
N GLU A 180 24.18 -1.66 0.74
CA GLU A 180 23.13 -0.81 0.15
C GLU A 180 21.98 -0.52 1.12
N PHE A 181 21.68 -1.45 2.02
CA PHE A 181 20.58 -1.34 2.98
C PHE A 181 21.09 -0.98 4.38
N GLY A 182 20.46 0.01 5.01
CA GLY A 182 20.80 0.43 6.37
C GLY A 182 19.95 1.59 6.89
N TYR A 183 20.40 2.19 7.98
CA TYR A 183 19.65 3.13 8.79
C TYR A 183 20.52 4.35 9.14
N PHE A 184 19.98 5.55 8.94
CA PHE A 184 20.54 6.82 9.41
C PHE A 184 19.73 7.33 10.61
N TYR A 185 20.37 7.94 11.61
CA TYR A 185 19.63 8.61 12.69
C TYR A 185 18.90 9.85 12.16
N ALA A 186 17.57 9.91 12.31
CA ALA A 186 16.72 10.81 11.52
C ALA A 186 17.00 12.31 11.73
N PRO A 187 17.27 12.82 12.96
CA PRO A 187 17.59 14.23 13.15
C PRO A 187 18.82 14.71 12.38
N HIS A 188 19.81 13.84 12.15
CA HIS A 188 21.08 14.19 11.50
C HIS A 188 20.99 14.23 9.96
N VAL A 189 19.87 13.80 9.37
CA VAL A 189 19.71 13.71 7.91
C VAL A 189 18.46 14.42 7.42
N GLU A 190 18.43 14.77 6.14
CA GLU A 190 17.27 15.30 5.45
C GLU A 190 16.99 14.45 4.21
N LEU A 191 15.77 13.92 4.13
CA LEU A 191 15.31 13.21 2.96
C LEU A 191 14.56 14.15 2.01
N GLN A 192 15.19 14.45 0.89
CA GLN A 192 14.58 15.11 -0.26
C GLN A 192 13.84 14.04 -1.07
N ALA A 193 12.56 13.87 -0.72
CA ALA A 193 11.63 12.96 -1.38
C ALA A 193 10.39 13.72 -1.82
N PRO A 194 9.77 13.35 -2.96
CA PRO A 194 8.52 13.95 -3.42
C PRO A 194 7.41 13.79 -2.37
N VAL A 195 6.72 14.89 -2.04
CA VAL A 195 5.47 14.83 -1.28
C VAL A 195 4.31 14.61 -2.25
N THR A 196 3.43 13.66 -1.94
CA THR A 196 2.17 13.48 -2.64
C THR A 196 1.03 13.99 -1.77
N LEU A 197 0.37 15.06 -2.20
CA LEU A 197 -0.91 15.46 -1.61
C LEU A 197 -2.00 14.51 -2.14
N VAL A 198 -2.74 13.88 -1.24
CA VAL A 198 -3.87 13.00 -1.57
C VAL A 198 -5.16 13.62 -1.07
N VAL A 199 -6.12 13.82 -1.96
CA VAL A 199 -7.42 14.37 -1.63
C VAL A 199 -8.28 13.26 -1.01
N LYS A 200 -8.58 13.35 0.30
CA LYS A 200 -9.45 12.41 1.03
C LYS A 200 -10.93 12.58 0.66
N GLN A 201 -11.34 13.83 0.44
CA GLN A 201 -12.72 14.26 0.24
C GLN A 201 -12.76 15.34 -0.84
N ASP A 202 -13.82 15.36 -1.64
CA ASP A 202 -14.10 16.42 -2.61
C ASP A 202 -13.88 17.81 -1.99
N THR A 203 -12.97 18.58 -2.59
CA THR A 203 -12.44 19.81 -1.99
C THR A 203 -12.20 20.88 -3.05
N VAL A 204 -11.87 22.09 -2.62
CA VAL A 204 -11.59 23.22 -3.50
C VAL A 204 -10.13 23.64 -3.36
N PHE A 205 -9.38 23.53 -4.45
CA PHE A 205 -8.09 24.19 -4.62
C PHE A 205 -8.34 25.63 -5.07
N LYS A 206 -7.60 26.61 -4.51
CA LYS A 206 -7.93 28.04 -4.66
C LYS A 206 -6.74 28.96 -4.41
N VAL A 207 -6.77 30.17 -4.96
CA VAL A 207 -5.64 31.12 -4.85
C VAL A 207 -5.40 31.69 -3.45
N SER A 208 -6.38 31.62 -2.54
CA SER A 208 -6.28 32.16 -1.17
C SER A 208 -7.10 31.36 -0.16
N THR A 209 -6.96 31.63 1.14
CA THR A 209 -7.74 30.92 2.18
C THR A 209 -9.21 31.34 2.26
N ALA A 210 -9.66 32.36 1.50
CA ALA A 210 -11.02 32.90 1.54
C ALA A 210 -12.09 31.85 1.20
N SER A 211 -13.35 32.13 1.55
CA SER A 211 -14.44 31.15 1.36
C SER A 211 -14.65 30.80 -0.12
N SER A 212 -14.96 29.53 -0.41
CA SER A 212 -15.15 29.06 -1.78
C SER A 212 -16.37 29.69 -2.47
N VAL A 213 -17.34 30.20 -1.70
CA VAL A 213 -18.48 30.97 -2.24
C VAL A 213 -18.14 32.43 -2.56
N SER A 214 -17.15 33.02 -1.88
CA SER A 214 -16.72 34.41 -2.12
C SER A 214 -15.64 34.56 -3.19
N LEU A 215 -15.06 33.46 -3.66
CA LEU A 215 -14.05 33.47 -4.73
C LEU A 215 -14.69 33.38 -6.13
N PRO A 216 -14.20 34.14 -7.12
CA PRO A 216 -14.50 33.95 -8.55
C PRO A 216 -14.18 32.53 -9.06
N PHE A 217 -14.71 32.17 -10.25
CA PHE A 217 -14.51 30.84 -10.85
C PHE A 217 -13.07 30.61 -11.33
N ASP A 218 -12.44 31.63 -11.91
CA ASP A 218 -11.01 31.61 -12.31
C ASP A 218 -10.06 31.42 -11.12
N GLN A 219 -10.51 31.73 -9.90
CA GLN A 219 -9.71 31.67 -8.67
C GLN A 219 -9.89 30.38 -7.86
N LYS A 220 -10.69 29.41 -8.35
CA LYS A 220 -10.99 28.15 -7.64
C LYS A 220 -11.25 26.97 -8.58
N VAL A 221 -10.92 25.76 -8.16
CA VAL A 221 -11.23 24.51 -8.87
C VAL A 221 -11.62 23.41 -7.89
N THR A 222 -12.65 22.64 -8.23
CA THR A 222 -13.03 21.46 -7.45
C THR A 222 -12.11 20.29 -7.79
N VAL A 223 -11.49 19.70 -6.78
CA VAL A 223 -10.61 18.53 -6.91
C VAL A 223 -11.27 17.35 -6.19
N LYS A 224 -11.34 16.21 -6.86
CA LYS A 224 -12.13 15.05 -6.40
C LYS A 224 -11.41 14.20 -5.37
N ALA A 225 -12.17 13.52 -4.52
CA ALA A 225 -11.66 12.47 -3.65
C ALA A 225 -10.86 11.41 -4.44
N GLY A 226 -9.75 10.95 -3.88
CA GLY A 226 -8.81 10.04 -4.52
C GLY A 226 -7.77 10.69 -5.43
N THR A 227 -7.92 11.97 -5.82
CA THR A 227 -6.91 12.67 -6.63
C THR A 227 -5.58 12.74 -5.88
N ARG A 228 -4.49 12.36 -6.56
CA ARG A 228 -3.11 12.46 -6.06
C ARG A 228 -2.35 13.53 -6.83
N LEU A 229 -1.76 14.47 -6.11
CA LEU A 229 -1.00 15.59 -6.68
C LEU A 229 0.42 15.55 -6.14
N LEU A 230 1.38 15.44 -7.06
CA LEU A 230 2.80 15.62 -6.75
C LEU A 230 3.05 17.07 -6.35
N LEU A 231 3.81 17.33 -5.29
CA LEU A 231 4.21 18.69 -4.89
C LEU A 231 5.66 18.99 -5.31
N LYS A 232 5.96 20.27 -5.54
CA LYS A 232 7.31 20.79 -5.88
C LYS A 232 7.89 21.61 -4.72
N GLY A 233 9.19 21.46 -4.50
CA GLY A 233 9.94 22.23 -3.49
C GLY A 233 9.68 21.76 -2.05
N LYS A 234 10.06 22.61 -1.09
CA LYS A 234 9.71 22.41 0.32
C LYS A 234 8.22 22.74 0.53
N LEU A 235 7.56 21.98 1.40
CA LEU A 235 6.24 22.37 1.93
C LEU A 235 6.34 23.71 2.66
N ASP A 236 5.29 24.53 2.55
CA ASP A 236 5.05 25.58 3.52
C ASP A 236 4.52 24.94 4.81
N GLU A 237 5.07 25.35 5.95
CA GLU A 237 4.70 24.87 7.28
C GLU A 237 3.61 25.75 7.91
N ASN A 238 3.33 26.92 7.33
CA ASN A 238 2.27 27.82 7.74
C ASN A 238 0.89 27.25 7.36
N ARG A 239 -0.05 27.24 8.31
CA ARG A 239 -1.39 26.61 8.18
C ARG A 239 -2.55 27.61 8.36
N PRO A 240 -2.57 28.78 7.68
CA PRO A 240 -3.56 29.84 7.95
C PRO A 240 -4.99 29.34 7.70
N ASN A 241 -5.89 29.58 8.67
CA ASN A 241 -7.30 29.20 8.60
C ASN A 241 -7.54 27.71 8.26
N ASN A 242 -6.70 26.78 8.76
CA ASN A 242 -6.72 25.36 8.41
C ASN A 242 -6.55 25.07 6.90
N HIS A 243 -5.84 25.93 6.17
CA HIS A 243 -5.42 25.69 4.80
C HIS A 243 -3.91 25.47 4.72
N ILE A 244 -3.47 24.66 3.77
CA ILE A 244 -2.06 24.52 3.43
C ILE A 244 -1.79 25.10 2.03
N PHE A 245 -0.76 25.94 1.93
CA PHE A 245 -0.22 26.41 0.66
C PHE A 245 0.64 25.33 0.01
N VAL A 246 0.44 25.10 -1.29
CA VAL A 246 1.18 24.09 -2.06
C VAL A 246 1.60 24.62 -3.43
N LYS A 247 2.77 24.16 -3.88
CA LYS A 247 3.24 24.30 -5.26
C LYS A 247 3.13 22.93 -5.94
N LEU A 248 2.37 22.85 -7.03
CA LEU A 248 2.01 21.61 -7.70
C LEU A 248 3.00 21.19 -8.78
N GLY A 249 3.17 19.87 -8.92
CA GLY A 249 3.95 19.24 -9.99
C GLY A 249 3.41 19.57 -11.38
N GLN A 250 2.09 19.60 -11.52
CA GLN A 250 1.35 20.03 -12.71
C GLN A 250 0.27 21.06 -12.29
N PRO A 251 0.06 22.14 -13.06
CA PRO A 251 -0.96 23.13 -12.75
C PRO A 251 -2.38 22.57 -12.92
N ILE A 252 -3.33 23.04 -12.11
CA ILE A 252 -4.76 22.73 -12.25
C ILE A 252 -5.49 24.01 -12.68
N SER A 253 -6.00 24.02 -13.91
CA SER A 253 -6.78 25.13 -14.44
C SER A 253 -8.12 25.30 -13.68
N PRO A 254 -8.60 26.53 -13.42
CA PRO A 254 -7.98 27.82 -13.77
C PRO A 254 -6.90 28.31 -12.77
N VAL A 255 -6.85 27.78 -11.54
CA VAL A 255 -6.00 28.27 -10.43
C VAL A 255 -4.50 28.30 -10.74
N GLY A 256 -4.02 27.35 -11.55
CA GLY A 256 -2.61 27.24 -11.93
C GLY A 256 -1.80 26.31 -11.04
N ALA A 257 -0.51 26.62 -10.84
CA ALA A 257 0.44 25.73 -10.15
C ALA A 257 0.57 25.99 -8.65
N GLU A 258 0.07 27.10 -8.12
CA GLU A 258 0.26 27.50 -6.72
C GLU A 258 -1.06 27.93 -6.10
N GLY A 259 -1.29 27.57 -4.85
CA GLY A 259 -2.56 27.84 -4.16
C GLY A 259 -2.75 27.01 -2.91
N TYR A 260 -3.98 26.98 -2.40
CA TYR A 260 -4.34 26.45 -1.10
C TYR A 260 -5.32 25.28 -1.20
N PHE A 261 -5.08 24.23 -0.41
CA PHE A 261 -6.06 23.21 -0.07
C PHE A 261 -6.56 23.40 1.37
N PHE A 262 -7.81 23.06 1.64
CA PHE A 262 -8.30 22.92 3.02
C PHE A 262 -7.72 21.64 3.64
N LEU A 263 -6.92 21.80 4.69
CA LEU A 263 -6.05 20.75 5.25
C LEU A 263 -6.83 19.51 5.72
N PRO A 264 -8.01 19.61 6.39
CA PRO A 264 -8.80 18.42 6.76
C PRO A 264 -9.22 17.53 5.59
N HIS A 265 -9.35 18.06 4.36
CA HIS A 265 -9.74 17.30 3.17
C HIS A 265 -8.56 16.61 2.46
N VAL A 266 -7.31 16.82 2.90
CA VAL A 266 -6.11 16.30 2.23
C VAL A 266 -5.13 15.61 3.20
N ASP A 267 -4.38 14.63 2.70
CA ASP A 267 -3.21 14.05 3.36
C ASP A 267 -1.94 14.48 2.62
N LEU A 268 -0.83 14.58 3.34
CA LEU A 268 0.50 14.84 2.78
C LEU A 268 1.36 13.59 2.98
N ILE A 269 1.51 12.78 1.93
CA ILE A 269 2.27 11.53 2.01
C ILE A 269 3.73 11.79 1.65
N LYS A 270 4.63 11.41 2.57
CA LYS A 270 6.07 11.29 2.38
C LYS A 270 6.51 10.07 3.22
N LEU A 271 7.46 9.27 2.73
CA LEU A 271 7.94 8.05 3.43
C LEU A 271 6.93 6.87 3.51
N GLU A 272 5.88 6.86 2.67
CA GLU A 272 4.68 6.00 2.83
C GLU A 272 3.90 6.25 4.13
N GLU A 273 4.24 7.32 4.87
CA GLU A 273 3.60 7.76 6.11
C GLU A 273 2.87 9.10 5.88
N SER A 274 1.94 9.45 6.77
CA SER A 274 1.31 10.78 6.77
C SER A 274 2.23 11.79 7.46
N LEU A 275 2.47 12.94 6.83
CA LEU A 275 3.18 14.06 7.44
C LEU A 275 2.28 14.84 8.42
N ASP A 276 2.03 14.27 9.58
CA ASP A 276 1.62 15.07 10.75
C ASP A 276 2.46 14.68 11.97
N PHE A 277 3.56 15.41 12.13
CA PHE A 277 4.52 15.29 13.24
C PHE A 277 4.26 16.34 14.32
N ALA A 278 2.99 16.63 14.61
CA ALA A 278 2.65 17.32 15.85
C ALA A 278 3.04 16.42 17.04
N PRO A 279 3.73 16.93 18.08
CA PRO A 279 3.74 16.25 19.37
C PRO A 279 2.29 16.15 19.87
N PRO A 280 1.97 15.19 20.77
CA PRO A 280 0.65 15.16 21.38
C PRO A 280 0.40 16.51 22.06
N THR A 281 -0.68 17.19 21.66
CA THR A 281 -1.18 18.39 22.34
C THR A 281 -1.36 18.04 23.83
N PRO A 282 -1.00 18.94 24.77
CA PRO A 282 -1.25 18.74 26.19
C PRO A 282 -2.70 18.35 26.50
N VAL A 283 -2.89 17.71 27.66
CA VAL A 283 -4.14 17.06 28.11
C VAL A 283 -5.29 18.07 28.38
N ASP A 284 -5.05 19.36 28.15
CA ASP A 284 -5.85 20.47 28.65
C ASP A 284 -7.13 20.78 27.84
N ASP A 285 -7.28 20.27 26.62
CA ASP A 285 -8.51 20.41 25.81
C ASP A 285 -9.07 19.07 25.32
N ILE A 286 -9.34 18.17 26.27
CA ILE A 286 -10.26 17.05 26.04
C ILE A 286 -11.61 17.65 25.58
N PRO A 287 -12.18 17.21 24.43
CA PRO A 287 -13.27 17.94 23.77
C PRO A 287 -14.52 18.16 24.62
N ILE A 288 -14.77 17.29 25.60
CA ILE A 288 -15.97 17.29 26.46
C ILE A 288 -15.69 17.71 27.93
N THR A 289 -14.45 18.01 28.31
CA THR A 289 -14.13 18.36 29.70
C THR A 289 -14.88 19.61 30.18
N GLY A 290 -15.44 19.53 31.39
CA GLY A 290 -16.27 20.58 31.97
C GLY A 290 -17.70 20.65 31.42
N ALA A 291 -18.12 19.73 30.55
CA ALA A 291 -19.48 19.70 30.02
C ALA A 291 -20.49 19.14 31.04
N ARG A 292 -21.73 19.65 30.97
CA ARG A 292 -22.87 19.16 31.73
C ARG A 292 -24.04 18.85 30.80
N LEU A 293 -24.71 17.73 31.04
CA LEU A 293 -26.04 17.46 30.50
C LEU A 293 -27.09 18.05 31.45
N THR A 294 -28.08 18.75 30.91
CA THR A 294 -29.26 19.28 31.61
C THR A 294 -30.51 18.62 31.03
N VAL A 295 -31.34 18.02 31.89
CA VAL A 295 -32.65 17.50 31.50
C VAL A 295 -33.64 18.66 31.43
N ILE A 296 -34.26 18.88 30.27
CA ILE A 296 -35.23 19.97 30.03
C ILE A 296 -36.68 19.48 29.98
N THR A 297 -36.91 18.17 30.01
CA THR A 297 -38.24 17.54 30.05
C THR A 297 -38.15 16.22 30.80
N ASP A 298 -39.15 15.90 31.63
CA ASP A 298 -39.24 14.62 32.34
C ASP A 298 -39.05 13.44 31.38
N THR A 299 -38.06 12.59 31.64
CA THR A 299 -37.57 11.63 30.64
C THR A 299 -36.91 10.41 31.27
N PHE A 300 -36.86 9.30 30.54
CA PHE A 300 -36.10 8.13 30.96
C PHE A 300 -34.64 8.22 30.48
N MET A 301 -33.71 8.24 31.43
CA MET A 301 -32.34 7.78 31.20
C MET A 301 -32.38 6.25 31.06
N LYS A 302 -31.65 5.68 30.10
CA LYS A 302 -31.71 4.24 29.77
C LYS A 302 -30.32 3.65 29.56
N VAL A 303 -30.16 2.34 29.73
CA VAL A 303 -28.91 1.62 29.36
C VAL A 303 -28.70 1.48 27.84
N SER A 304 -29.71 1.78 27.02
CA SER A 304 -29.64 1.70 25.56
C SER A 304 -30.61 2.68 24.87
N SER A 305 -30.50 2.82 23.55
CA SER A 305 -31.42 3.62 22.72
C SER A 305 -32.79 2.97 22.48
N LEU A 306 -33.04 1.75 22.99
CA LEU A 306 -34.35 1.07 22.89
C LEU A 306 -35.48 1.87 23.57
N ASN A 307 -36.73 1.61 23.20
CA ASN A 307 -37.89 2.26 23.80
C ASN A 307 -38.01 1.94 25.30
N ALA A 308 -38.43 2.92 26.12
CA ALA A 308 -38.49 2.76 27.58
C ALA A 308 -39.52 1.69 28.04
N SER A 309 -40.51 1.39 27.21
CA SER A 309 -41.48 0.29 27.38
C SER A 309 -40.87 -1.09 27.12
N SER A 310 -39.72 -1.17 26.44
CA SER A 310 -38.98 -2.40 26.16
C SER A 310 -37.85 -2.68 27.17
N LEU A 311 -37.78 -1.88 28.24
CA LEU A 311 -36.73 -1.96 29.27
C LEU A 311 -37.35 -2.16 30.65
N ASN A 312 -36.75 -3.02 31.47
CA ASN A 312 -37.15 -3.20 32.87
C ASN A 312 -36.63 -2.06 33.75
N ASP A 313 -37.02 -2.05 35.03
CA ASP A 313 -36.74 -0.92 35.94
C ASP A 313 -35.28 -0.89 36.43
N ALA A 314 -34.50 -1.97 36.23
CA ALA A 314 -33.04 -1.95 36.40
C ALA A 314 -32.30 -1.41 35.15
N GLN A 315 -33.01 -1.17 34.04
CA GLN A 315 -32.45 -0.71 32.77
C GLN A 315 -32.79 0.75 32.43
N LYS A 316 -33.57 1.42 33.28
CA LYS A 316 -34.03 2.81 33.07
C LYS A 316 -34.19 3.55 34.40
N LEU A 317 -34.10 4.87 34.36
CA LEU A 317 -34.36 5.78 35.48
C LEU A 317 -35.21 6.95 34.98
N LEU A 318 -36.34 7.24 35.65
CA LEU A 318 -37.09 8.46 35.39
C LEU A 318 -36.35 9.65 36.01
N VAL A 319 -35.94 10.60 35.18
CA VAL A 319 -35.23 11.82 35.58
C VAL A 319 -36.12 13.03 35.36
N LYS A 320 -36.16 13.93 36.35
CA LYS A 320 -36.97 15.15 36.33
C LYS A 320 -36.29 16.29 35.56
N ALA A 321 -37.10 17.13 34.91
CA ALA A 321 -36.64 18.40 34.35
C ALA A 321 -35.89 19.25 35.40
N GLY A 322 -34.86 19.97 34.96
CA GLY A 322 -33.93 20.71 35.83
C GLY A 322 -32.75 19.89 36.37
N THR A 323 -32.80 18.56 36.33
CA THR A 323 -31.67 17.71 36.77
C THR A 323 -30.44 17.93 35.87
N THR A 324 -29.24 18.06 36.45
CA THR A 324 -28.00 18.20 35.68
C THR A 324 -26.93 17.19 36.10
N TYR A 325 -26.17 16.68 35.13
CA TYR A 325 -25.11 15.70 35.33
C TYR A 325 -23.80 16.16 34.69
N PRO A 326 -22.65 16.10 35.39
CA PRO A 326 -21.34 16.22 34.75
C PRO A 326 -21.05 14.99 33.87
N ILE A 327 -20.51 15.21 32.68
CA ILE A 327 -20.22 14.16 31.71
C ILE A 327 -18.75 14.16 31.27
N GLN A 328 -18.25 12.98 30.93
CA GLN A 328 -16.88 12.71 30.43
C GLN A 328 -16.87 12.18 28.99
N GLY A 329 -18.03 12.16 28.33
CA GLY A 329 -18.17 11.63 26.97
C GLY A 329 -19.60 11.71 26.45
N TYR A 330 -19.77 11.86 25.13
CA TYR A 330 -21.08 11.84 24.48
C TYR A 330 -21.02 11.20 23.08
N ALA A 331 -22.14 10.71 22.58
CA ALA A 331 -22.29 10.29 21.19
C ALA A 331 -23.76 10.43 20.76
N SER A 332 -24.00 10.94 19.56
CA SER A 332 -25.31 11.03 18.93
C SER A 332 -25.61 9.69 18.24
N VAL A 333 -26.57 8.92 18.76
CA VAL A 333 -26.86 7.54 18.31
C VAL A 333 -28.37 7.32 18.26
N ASN A 334 -28.93 7.00 17.10
CA ASN A 334 -30.32 6.55 16.92
C ASN A 334 -31.36 7.44 17.65
N GLY A 335 -31.30 8.76 17.47
CA GLY A 335 -32.19 9.71 18.16
C GLY A 335 -31.91 9.91 19.65
N HIS A 336 -30.74 9.51 20.15
CA HIS A 336 -30.37 9.62 21.55
C HIS A 336 -28.97 10.21 21.73
N PHE A 337 -28.78 11.02 22.76
CA PHE A 337 -27.46 11.23 23.33
C PHE A 337 -27.13 10.04 24.22
N ARG A 338 -26.17 9.20 23.77
CA ARG A 338 -25.39 8.32 24.66
C ARG A 338 -24.41 9.22 25.40
N VAL A 339 -24.44 9.25 26.72
CA VAL A 339 -23.50 10.00 27.57
C VAL A 339 -22.76 9.08 28.52
N LYS A 340 -21.51 9.43 28.81
CA LYS A 340 -20.68 8.85 29.88
C LYS A 340 -20.64 9.84 31.02
N PHE A 341 -21.11 9.44 32.20
CA PHE A 341 -21.15 10.29 33.38
C PHE A 341 -19.79 10.31 34.09
N GLN A 342 -19.55 11.32 34.92
CA GLN A 342 -18.39 11.36 35.82
C GLN A 342 -18.49 10.33 36.95
N GLU A 343 -19.72 9.98 37.37
CA GLU A 343 -20.03 9.03 38.44
C GLU A 343 -21.15 8.08 38.00
N ALA A 344 -21.21 6.87 38.58
CA ALA A 344 -22.20 5.86 38.17
C ALA A 344 -23.60 6.17 38.73
N ILE A 345 -24.60 6.28 37.86
CA ILE A 345 -25.97 6.64 38.25
C ILE A 345 -26.83 5.38 38.32
N ALA A 346 -27.12 4.89 39.53
CA ALA A 346 -27.95 3.71 39.71
C ALA A 346 -29.39 3.93 39.19
N PRO A 347 -30.03 2.93 38.54
CA PRO A 347 -29.51 1.61 38.19
C PRO A 347 -28.73 1.55 36.86
N VAL A 348 -28.72 2.63 36.07
CA VAL A 348 -28.21 2.68 34.68
C VAL A 348 -26.68 2.55 34.59
N GLY A 349 -25.92 3.03 35.58
CA GLY A 349 -24.46 2.93 35.65
C GLY A 349 -23.72 4.15 35.06
N LEU A 350 -22.52 3.93 34.52
CA LEU A 350 -21.64 5.00 34.00
C LEU A 350 -22.02 5.52 32.61
N VAL A 351 -22.85 4.79 31.85
CA VAL A 351 -23.24 5.17 30.48
C VAL A 351 -24.76 5.11 30.36
N GLY A 352 -25.37 6.24 30.00
CA GLY A 352 -26.81 6.38 29.84
C GLY A 352 -27.20 6.96 28.49
N PHE A 353 -28.42 6.68 28.06
CA PHE A 353 -29.02 7.17 26.82
C PHE A 353 -30.24 8.04 27.16
N PHE A 354 -30.25 9.27 26.64
CA PHE A 354 -31.37 10.20 26.72
C PHE A 354 -31.94 10.49 25.33
N TYR A 355 -33.26 10.59 25.19
CA TYR A 355 -33.87 11.07 23.94
C TYR A 355 -33.45 12.52 23.71
N TRP A 356 -32.97 12.82 22.50
CA TRP A 356 -32.16 14.03 22.26
C TRP A 356 -32.91 15.35 22.50
N GLN A 357 -34.23 15.37 22.32
CA GLN A 357 -35.05 16.58 22.53
C GLN A 357 -35.38 16.86 24.00
N HIS A 358 -35.17 15.91 24.91
CA HIS A 358 -35.48 16.08 26.34
C HIS A 358 -34.28 16.57 27.16
N VAL A 359 -33.14 16.80 26.52
CA VAL A 359 -31.88 17.20 27.17
C VAL A 359 -31.13 18.24 26.36
N THR A 360 -30.30 19.04 27.02
CA THR A 360 -29.24 19.84 26.37
C THR A 360 -27.88 19.45 26.96
N ILE A 361 -26.83 19.47 26.15
CA ILE A 361 -25.45 19.34 26.63
C ILE A 361 -24.76 20.69 26.46
N ASN A 362 -24.09 21.19 27.49
CA ASN A 362 -23.41 22.48 27.46
C ASN A 362 -21.96 22.34 27.91
N LYS A 363 -20.98 22.82 27.12
CA LYS A 363 -19.57 23.01 27.51
C LYS A 363 -19.30 24.51 27.56
N GLN A 364 -18.78 25.01 28.68
CA GLN A 364 -18.36 26.43 28.84
C GLN A 364 -19.43 27.46 28.37
N GLY A 365 -20.71 27.19 28.66
CA GLY A 365 -21.83 28.06 28.25
C GLY A 365 -22.32 27.89 26.80
N LYS A 366 -21.62 27.11 25.97
CA LYS A 366 -22.03 26.79 24.59
C LYS A 366 -22.76 25.44 24.53
N ALA A 367 -23.94 25.43 23.90
CA ALA A 367 -24.68 24.20 23.65
C ALA A 367 -23.99 23.33 22.57
N ILE A 368 -23.94 22.02 22.84
CA ILE A 368 -23.59 20.97 21.89
C ILE A 368 -24.90 20.44 21.31
N ALA A 369 -25.10 20.65 20.01
CA ALA A 369 -26.29 20.18 19.30
C ALA A 369 -26.28 18.65 19.12
N TYR A 370 -27.45 18.05 18.97
CA TYR A 370 -27.56 16.67 18.52
C TYR A 370 -27.24 16.59 17.03
N ASP A 371 -26.30 15.72 16.66
CA ASP A 371 -25.84 15.53 15.28
C ASP A 371 -26.28 14.14 14.77
N PRO A 372 -27.29 14.03 13.88
CA PRO A 372 -27.73 12.74 13.33
C PRO A 372 -26.70 12.08 12.39
N ASP A 373 -25.75 12.87 11.86
CA ASP A 373 -24.69 12.42 10.96
C ASP A 373 -23.34 12.21 11.67
N MET A 374 -23.35 12.32 13.01
CA MET A 374 -22.20 12.02 13.85
C MET A 374 -21.72 10.60 13.60
N LYS A 375 -20.40 10.46 13.46
CA LYS A 375 -19.78 9.16 13.27
C LYS A 375 -19.51 8.53 14.62
N THR A 376 -19.73 7.22 14.72
CA THR A 376 -19.57 6.51 15.98
C THR A 376 -18.80 5.20 15.78
N LEU A 377 -17.87 4.93 16.68
CA LEU A 377 -17.08 3.70 16.70
C LEU A 377 -17.78 2.69 17.60
N THR A 378 -18.32 1.63 17.00
CA THR A 378 -18.89 0.49 17.73
C THR A 378 -17.84 -0.61 17.86
N ILE A 379 -17.64 -1.11 19.08
CA ILE A 379 -16.69 -2.20 19.35
C ILE A 379 -17.42 -3.55 19.23
N LYS A 380 -17.02 -4.38 18.26
CA LYS A 380 -17.54 -5.74 18.07
C LYS A 380 -16.91 -6.75 19.02
N GLN A 381 -15.64 -6.55 19.37
CA GLN A 381 -14.82 -7.49 20.13
C GLN A 381 -13.89 -6.73 21.08
N ASN A 382 -13.67 -7.27 22.28
CA ASN A 382 -12.75 -6.71 23.28
C ASN A 382 -11.38 -6.42 22.65
N THR A 383 -10.93 -5.18 22.76
CA THR A 383 -9.76 -4.67 22.04
C THR A 383 -9.12 -3.53 22.85
N VAL A 384 -8.15 -2.83 22.25
CA VAL A 384 -7.48 -1.67 22.86
C VAL A 384 -7.39 -0.52 21.88
N LEU A 385 -7.54 0.71 22.41
CA LEU A 385 -7.00 1.91 21.79
C LEU A 385 -5.50 1.95 22.11
N LYS A 386 -4.67 2.31 21.12
CA LYS A 386 -3.21 2.27 21.22
C LYS A 386 -2.58 3.61 20.88
N LYS A 387 -1.46 3.96 21.50
CA LYS A 387 -0.65 5.12 21.10
C LYS A 387 -0.04 4.97 19.69
N ARG A 388 0.22 3.72 19.26
CA ARG A 388 0.88 3.37 17.99
C ARG A 388 0.25 2.10 17.39
N PRO A 389 0.17 1.92 16.05
CA PRO A 389 -0.51 0.79 15.41
C PRO A 389 0.24 -0.57 15.47
N ILE A 390 1.13 -0.77 16.44
CA ILE A 390 1.94 -2.00 16.59
C ILE A 390 1.22 -3.09 17.41
N ASP A 391 1.86 -4.24 17.67
CA ASP A 391 1.30 -5.27 18.55
C ASP A 391 1.11 -4.72 19.98
N SER A 392 -0.06 -4.97 20.58
CA SER A 392 -0.36 -4.48 21.94
C SER A 392 0.56 -5.07 23.02
N ARG A 393 1.26 -6.18 22.74
CA ARG A 393 2.28 -6.77 23.61
C ARG A 393 3.61 -6.02 23.61
N GLN A 394 3.78 -5.06 22.70
CA GLN A 394 4.97 -4.20 22.55
C GLN A 394 4.75 -2.77 23.06
N LEU A 395 3.58 -2.48 23.64
CA LEU A 395 3.18 -1.17 24.13
C LEU A 395 3.16 -1.18 25.66
N ALA A 396 3.63 -0.08 26.27
CA ALA A 396 3.54 0.07 27.72
C ALA A 396 2.06 0.17 28.17
N PRO A 397 1.72 -0.14 29.43
CA PRO A 397 0.37 0.04 29.95
C PRO A 397 -0.17 1.48 29.80
N THR A 398 0.72 2.49 29.80
CA THR A 398 0.42 3.90 29.55
C THR A 398 0.22 4.27 28.07
N GLU A 399 0.49 3.34 27.15
CA GLU A 399 0.26 3.51 25.70
C GLU A 399 -1.03 2.78 25.23
N LEU A 400 -1.84 2.29 26.16
CA LEU A 400 -3.01 1.46 25.89
C LEU A 400 -4.20 1.90 26.74
N ALA A 401 -5.39 1.93 26.14
CA ALA A 401 -6.65 1.96 26.88
C ALA A 401 -7.59 0.84 26.43
N ARG A 402 -8.38 0.27 27.35
CA ARG A 402 -9.26 -0.87 27.08
C ARG A 402 -10.54 -0.42 26.36
N LEU A 403 -10.97 -1.19 25.37
CA LEU A 403 -12.21 -1.01 24.62
C LEU A 403 -13.04 -2.29 24.71
N THR A 404 -14.20 -2.23 25.36
CA THR A 404 -15.07 -3.38 25.62
C THR A 404 -16.05 -3.59 24.46
N ALA A 405 -16.35 -4.85 24.12
CA ALA A 405 -17.39 -5.19 23.15
C ALA A 405 -18.76 -4.61 23.56
N GLY A 406 -19.54 -4.14 22.59
CA GLY A 406 -20.80 -3.44 22.81
C GLY A 406 -20.66 -1.96 23.15
N SER A 407 -19.47 -1.46 23.51
CA SER A 407 -19.25 -0.03 23.69
C SER A 407 -19.37 0.74 22.37
N ILE A 408 -20.03 1.90 22.43
CA ILE A 408 -20.14 2.87 21.33
C ILE A 408 -19.46 4.15 21.79
N TYR A 409 -18.61 4.72 20.94
CA TYR A 409 -17.88 5.97 21.17
C TYR A 409 -18.19 6.98 20.06
N GLY A 410 -18.32 8.27 20.39
CA GLY A 410 -18.46 9.32 19.37
C GLY A 410 -17.10 9.65 18.74
N LEU A 411 -17.06 9.77 17.42
CA LEU A 411 -15.89 10.16 16.65
C LEU A 411 -15.98 11.62 16.24
N GLU A 412 -14.96 12.41 16.58
CA GLU A 412 -14.74 13.74 16.00
C GLU A 412 -13.99 13.65 14.68
N GLY A 413 -13.11 12.65 14.58
CA GLY A 413 -12.37 12.34 13.37
C GLY A 413 -11.86 10.90 13.38
N TYR A 414 -11.58 10.37 12.19
CA TYR A 414 -10.85 9.13 12.02
C TYR A 414 -10.07 9.14 10.70
N SER A 415 -9.05 8.30 10.62
CA SER A 415 -8.32 7.96 9.39
C SER A 415 -8.05 6.46 9.33
N VAL A 416 -7.51 5.97 8.22
CA VAL A 416 -7.15 4.56 8.03
C VAL A 416 -5.64 4.45 7.96
N SER A 417 -5.04 3.65 8.84
CA SER A 417 -3.59 3.42 8.91
C SER A 417 -3.32 1.92 8.95
N ASP A 418 -2.89 1.36 7.82
CA ASP A 418 -2.83 -0.09 7.57
C ASP A 418 -4.15 -0.78 7.99
N ILE A 419 -4.12 -1.67 8.99
CA ILE A 419 -5.29 -2.39 9.53
C ILE A 419 -5.92 -1.74 10.78
N HIS A 420 -5.57 -0.49 11.10
CA HIS A 420 -6.12 0.27 12.22
C HIS A 420 -6.89 1.50 11.75
N PHE A 421 -7.97 1.84 12.44
CA PHE A 421 -8.46 3.21 12.44
C PHE A 421 -7.60 4.01 13.40
N GLN A 422 -7.02 5.12 12.94
CA GLN A 422 -6.65 6.20 13.85
C GLN A 422 -7.95 6.96 14.17
N VAL A 423 -8.22 7.26 15.43
CA VAL A 423 -9.47 7.87 15.88
C VAL A 423 -9.21 9.00 16.87
N THR A 424 -10.04 10.03 16.82
CA THR A 424 -10.20 11.04 17.87
C THR A 424 -11.59 10.89 18.46
N LEU A 425 -11.66 10.54 19.75
CA LEU A 425 -12.89 10.29 20.47
C LEU A 425 -13.39 11.56 21.17
N THR A 426 -14.71 11.64 21.30
CA THR A 426 -15.45 12.62 22.13
C THR A 426 -15.43 12.30 23.64
N GLU A 427 -14.68 11.28 24.05
CA GLU A 427 -14.48 10.93 25.45
C GLU A 427 -13.01 10.58 25.71
N ASP A 428 -12.53 10.85 26.91
CA ASP A 428 -11.18 10.46 27.31
C ASP A 428 -11.13 8.99 27.77
N LEU A 429 -10.03 8.32 27.44
CA LEU A 429 -9.73 6.93 27.82
C LEU A 429 -8.37 6.84 28.52
N PRO A 430 -8.32 7.03 29.85
CA PRO A 430 -7.11 6.85 30.63
C PRO A 430 -6.55 5.42 30.53
N PRO A 431 -5.22 5.23 30.59
CA PRO A 431 -4.18 6.26 30.71
C PRO A 431 -3.73 6.90 29.37
N LEU A 432 -4.33 6.53 28.24
CA LEU A 432 -3.82 6.89 26.91
C LEU A 432 -4.23 8.30 26.44
N GLY A 433 -5.49 8.68 26.68
CA GLY A 433 -6.09 9.89 26.12
C GLY A 433 -7.32 9.60 25.25
N ASN A 434 -7.86 10.61 24.57
CA ASN A 434 -8.98 10.47 23.64
C ASN A 434 -8.57 10.10 22.19
N MET A 435 -7.28 10.11 21.85
CA MET A 435 -6.77 9.84 20.51
C MET A 435 -5.90 8.57 20.47
N GLY A 436 -6.04 7.76 19.41
CA GLY A 436 -5.14 6.63 19.19
C GLY A 436 -5.56 5.72 18.03
N TYR A 437 -4.97 4.52 17.98
CA TYR A 437 -5.18 3.52 16.95
C TYR A 437 -5.97 2.32 17.49
N VAL A 438 -7.04 1.93 16.80
CA VAL A 438 -7.88 0.77 17.13
C VAL A 438 -7.97 -0.19 15.94
N PHE A 439 -7.88 -1.50 16.18
CA PHE A 439 -7.84 -2.50 15.11
C PHE A 439 -9.20 -2.64 14.41
N MET A 440 -9.22 -2.44 13.09
CA MET A 440 -10.45 -2.38 12.28
C MET A 440 -11.28 -3.66 12.34
N GLY A 441 -10.62 -4.84 12.46
CA GLY A 441 -11.33 -6.11 12.56
C GLY A 441 -12.26 -6.18 13.78
N HIS A 442 -11.88 -5.55 14.89
CA HIS A 442 -12.66 -5.57 16.14
C HIS A 442 -13.71 -4.45 16.22
N THR A 443 -13.85 -3.58 15.23
CA THR A 443 -14.75 -2.41 15.28
C THR A 443 -15.52 -2.16 13.99
N THR A 444 -16.57 -1.35 14.06
CA THR A 444 -17.28 -0.82 12.88
C THR A 444 -17.56 0.67 13.12
N ILE A 445 -17.35 1.50 12.11
CA ILE A 445 -17.77 2.91 12.15
C ILE A 445 -19.20 2.98 11.63
N HIS A 446 -20.09 3.70 12.32
CA HIS A 446 -21.46 3.96 11.89
C HIS A 446 -21.70 5.45 11.64
N GLN A 447 -22.56 5.79 10.69
CA GLN A 447 -23.15 7.11 10.48
C GLN A 447 -24.66 6.94 10.25
N ASN A 448 -25.49 7.74 10.91
CA ASN A 448 -26.96 7.69 10.77
C ASN A 448 -27.50 6.24 10.87
N GLY A 449 -27.06 5.53 11.92
CA GLY A 449 -27.32 4.11 12.18
C GLY A 449 -26.59 3.10 11.30
N LYS A 450 -26.27 3.43 10.04
CA LYS A 450 -25.69 2.52 9.05
C LYS A 450 -24.18 2.32 9.27
N ALA A 451 -23.69 1.10 9.07
CA ALA A 451 -22.28 0.80 9.07
C ALA A 451 -21.58 1.38 7.82
N ILE A 452 -20.38 1.92 8.00
CA ILE A 452 -19.45 2.30 6.94
C ILE A 452 -18.42 1.18 6.80
N GLU A 453 -18.47 0.45 5.68
CA GLU A 453 -17.41 -0.51 5.35
C GLU A 453 -16.16 0.22 4.86
N ILE A 454 -15.01 -0.16 5.43
CA ILE A 454 -13.72 0.46 5.11
C ILE A 454 -12.71 -0.67 4.97
N THR A 455 -12.28 -0.95 3.75
CA THR A 455 -11.24 -1.95 3.46
C THR A 455 -9.86 -1.28 3.52
N PRO A 456 -8.88 -1.86 4.23
CA PRO A 456 -7.53 -1.31 4.25
C PRO A 456 -6.88 -1.36 2.85
N LYS A 457 -6.04 -0.38 2.55
CA LYS A 457 -5.45 -0.19 1.21
C LYS A 457 -4.29 -1.13 0.90
N ARG A 458 -3.64 -1.65 1.93
CA ARG A 458 -2.52 -2.59 1.88
C ARG A 458 -2.61 -3.49 3.09
N LYS A 459 -2.02 -4.69 2.98
CA LYS A 459 -1.69 -5.56 4.10
C LYS A 459 -0.61 -6.54 3.67
N VAL A 460 0.38 -6.82 4.51
CA VAL A 460 1.40 -7.86 4.24
C VAL A 460 1.67 -8.67 5.52
N LEU A 461 1.62 -10.00 5.40
CA LEU A 461 1.88 -10.93 6.49
C LEU A 461 3.37 -11.31 6.53
N GLY A 462 3.92 -11.49 7.73
CA GLY A 462 5.32 -11.86 7.98
C GLY A 462 5.64 -13.32 7.68
N VAL A 463 5.23 -13.83 6.52
CA VAL A 463 5.43 -15.22 6.07
C VAL A 463 6.91 -15.44 5.76
N PRO A 464 7.52 -16.57 6.18
CA PRO A 464 8.87 -16.93 5.76
C PRO A 464 8.86 -17.37 4.30
N TYR A 465 9.89 -16.98 3.54
CA TYR A 465 10.11 -17.44 2.17
C TYR A 465 10.91 -18.74 2.15
N PHE A 466 10.45 -19.69 1.36
CA PHE A 466 11.12 -20.95 1.05
C PHE A 466 11.20 -21.13 -0.47
N SER A 467 12.32 -21.67 -0.96
CA SER A 467 12.62 -21.87 -2.37
C SER A 467 12.50 -23.35 -2.71
N GLN A 468 11.63 -23.72 -3.65
CA GLN A 468 11.51 -25.12 -4.07
C GLN A 468 12.81 -25.63 -4.72
N ARG A 469 13.63 -24.71 -5.25
CA ARG A 469 14.90 -25.01 -5.92
C ARG A 469 15.96 -25.53 -4.95
N ASP A 470 15.72 -25.35 -3.65
CA ASP A 470 16.61 -25.77 -2.56
C ASP A 470 16.26 -27.20 -2.11
N ASN A 471 15.20 -27.82 -2.66
CA ASN A 471 14.84 -29.21 -2.46
C ASN A 471 15.85 -30.14 -3.18
N PRO A 472 16.56 -31.03 -2.47
CA PRO A 472 17.63 -31.84 -3.06
C PRO A 472 17.15 -33.06 -3.89
N ARG A 473 15.84 -33.20 -4.15
CA ARG A 473 15.27 -34.37 -4.85
C ARG A 473 14.43 -34.05 -6.08
N ASP A 474 13.55 -33.05 -5.99
CA ASP A 474 12.61 -32.67 -7.05
C ASP A 474 12.46 -31.13 -7.17
N PRO A 475 13.55 -30.36 -7.33
CA PRO A 475 13.54 -28.89 -7.26
C PRO A 475 12.65 -28.18 -8.30
N PHE A 476 12.15 -28.91 -9.30
CA PHE A 476 11.26 -28.42 -10.34
C PHE A 476 9.78 -28.78 -10.15
N THR A 477 9.40 -29.60 -9.14
CA THR A 477 8.00 -30.10 -9.03
C THR A 477 7.42 -30.14 -7.60
N THR A 478 7.98 -29.34 -6.68
CA THR A 478 7.61 -29.28 -5.24
C THR A 478 6.92 -27.98 -4.82
N CYS A 479 6.43 -27.17 -5.76
CA CYS A 479 5.73 -25.90 -5.51
C CYS A 479 4.58 -26.02 -4.49
N ASN A 480 3.79 -27.09 -4.59
CA ASN A 480 2.76 -27.52 -3.63
C ASN A 480 3.26 -27.57 -2.17
N VAL A 481 4.23 -28.43 -1.89
CA VAL A 481 4.73 -28.68 -0.53
C VAL A 481 5.53 -27.50 0.01
N THR A 482 6.25 -26.77 -0.85
CA THR A 482 6.97 -25.54 -0.46
C THR A 482 6.01 -24.40 -0.11
N ALA A 483 4.94 -24.19 -0.89
CA ALA A 483 3.92 -23.19 -0.58
C ALA A 483 3.19 -23.48 0.74
N ILE A 484 2.81 -24.75 0.97
CA ILE A 484 2.21 -25.20 2.24
C ILE A 484 3.20 -25.04 3.40
N ALA A 485 4.47 -25.40 3.22
CA ALA A 485 5.51 -25.23 4.24
C ALA A 485 5.64 -23.76 4.68
N MET A 486 5.64 -22.79 3.75
CA MET A 486 5.66 -21.36 4.08
C MET A 486 4.50 -20.96 5.00
N VAL A 487 3.28 -21.45 4.73
CA VAL A 487 2.09 -21.19 5.56
C VAL A 487 2.19 -21.87 6.93
N LEU A 488 2.61 -23.13 7.01
CA LEU A 488 2.78 -23.81 8.31
C LEU A 488 3.89 -23.14 9.14
N ALA A 489 4.97 -22.70 8.50
CA ALA A 489 6.07 -22.00 9.16
C ALA A 489 5.70 -20.58 9.64
N PHE A 490 4.81 -19.88 8.93
CA PHE A 490 4.19 -18.65 9.42
C PHE A 490 3.40 -18.90 10.72
N TYR A 491 2.65 -19.99 10.82
CA TYR A 491 1.99 -20.41 12.07
C TYR A 491 2.92 -21.02 13.12
N GLY A 492 4.25 -20.94 12.93
CA GLY A 492 5.27 -21.37 13.88
C GLY A 492 5.78 -22.80 13.71
N ARG A 493 5.33 -23.57 12.71
CA ARG A 493 5.89 -24.91 12.46
C ARG A 493 7.37 -24.82 12.08
N ARG A 494 8.17 -25.73 12.59
CA ARG A 494 9.55 -25.97 12.15
C ARG A 494 9.71 -27.44 11.78
N SER A 495 10.78 -27.74 11.05
CA SER A 495 11.20 -29.11 10.80
C SER A 495 11.53 -29.81 12.14
N ARG A 496 11.19 -31.09 12.25
CA ARG A 496 11.59 -31.97 13.36
C ARG A 496 13.10 -32.23 13.36
N ASN A 497 13.74 -32.11 12.19
CA ASN A 497 15.18 -32.27 12.00
C ASN A 497 15.79 -30.89 11.67
N PRO A 498 16.56 -30.25 12.58
CA PRO A 498 17.16 -28.94 12.33
C PRO A 498 18.13 -28.85 11.14
N ARG A 499 18.52 -29.99 10.54
CA ARG A 499 19.36 -30.07 9.33
C ARG A 499 18.57 -30.28 8.04
N GLN A 500 17.24 -30.23 8.10
CA GLN A 500 16.32 -30.48 6.97
C GLN A 500 15.26 -29.38 6.90
N GLN A 501 14.92 -28.96 5.68
CA GLN A 501 13.92 -27.92 5.44
C GLN A 501 12.50 -28.46 5.72
N LEU A 502 11.53 -27.58 5.99
CA LEU A 502 10.19 -28.05 6.40
C LEU A 502 9.48 -28.74 5.23
N GLU A 503 9.55 -28.14 4.05
CA GLU A 503 9.09 -28.66 2.77
C GLU A 503 9.69 -30.04 2.43
N ASP A 504 10.95 -30.30 2.79
CA ASP A 504 11.57 -31.62 2.63
C ASP A 504 10.97 -32.67 3.57
N GLU A 505 10.63 -32.28 4.81
CA GLU A 505 9.92 -33.15 5.77
C GLU A 505 8.48 -33.41 5.30
N LEU A 506 7.75 -32.36 4.89
CA LEU A 506 6.39 -32.47 4.37
C LEU A 506 6.33 -33.34 3.10
N TYR A 507 7.32 -33.23 2.22
CA TYR A 507 7.38 -34.03 1.00
C TYR A 507 7.72 -35.50 1.30
N GLN A 508 8.67 -35.76 2.20
CA GLN A 508 8.95 -37.11 2.68
C GLN A 508 7.69 -37.76 3.27
N TRP A 509 6.91 -37.02 4.06
CA TRP A 509 5.68 -37.52 4.66
C TRP A 509 4.66 -38.04 3.61
N ILE A 510 4.57 -37.38 2.45
CA ILE A 510 3.75 -37.83 1.31
C ILE A 510 4.36 -39.09 0.68
N ILE A 511 5.66 -39.05 0.37
CA ILE A 511 6.38 -40.17 -0.29
C ILE A 511 6.21 -41.47 0.51
N ASP A 512 6.35 -41.42 1.84
CA ASP A 512 6.30 -42.58 2.74
C ASP A 512 4.93 -43.28 2.80
N ARG A 513 3.85 -42.60 2.35
CA ARG A 513 2.45 -43.04 2.56
C ARG A 513 1.67 -43.23 1.26
N TYR A 514 1.88 -42.35 0.30
CA TYR A 514 1.10 -42.27 -0.95
C TYR A 514 2.01 -42.26 -2.20
N GLY A 515 3.34 -42.33 -2.02
CA GLY A 515 4.31 -42.28 -3.11
C GLY A 515 4.53 -40.89 -3.72
N ARG A 516 5.57 -40.76 -4.56
CA ARG A 516 6.05 -39.45 -5.06
C ARG A 516 4.97 -38.64 -5.82
N GLN A 517 4.09 -39.30 -6.56
CA GLN A 517 3.13 -38.60 -7.43
C GLN A 517 1.95 -37.99 -6.67
N ALA A 518 1.62 -38.46 -5.47
CA ALA A 518 0.53 -37.95 -4.66
C ALA A 518 0.69 -36.48 -4.18
N ARG A 519 1.86 -35.86 -4.40
CA ARG A 519 2.08 -34.42 -4.12
C ARG A 519 1.17 -33.49 -4.91
N THR A 520 0.60 -33.92 -6.03
CA THR A 520 -0.38 -33.16 -6.81
C THR A 520 -1.83 -33.43 -6.39
N ASP A 521 -2.09 -34.39 -5.50
CA ASP A 521 -3.43 -34.72 -5.02
C ASP A 521 -3.85 -33.77 -3.89
N ASN A 522 -4.90 -32.99 -4.14
CA ASN A 522 -5.40 -32.02 -3.17
C ASN A 522 -6.11 -32.65 -1.95
N ALA A 523 -6.49 -33.93 -1.98
CA ALA A 523 -6.89 -34.67 -0.79
C ALA A 523 -5.68 -34.99 0.10
N VAL A 524 -4.61 -35.53 -0.49
CA VAL A 524 -3.36 -35.86 0.24
C VAL A 524 -2.69 -34.62 0.81
N LEU A 525 -2.70 -33.49 0.09
CA LEU A 525 -2.22 -32.21 0.62
C LEU A 525 -3.05 -31.70 1.82
N GLN A 526 -4.36 -31.99 1.87
CA GLN A 526 -5.20 -31.68 3.03
C GLN A 526 -4.92 -32.61 4.22
N GLU A 527 -4.72 -33.91 3.96
CA GLU A 527 -4.35 -34.88 5.00
C GLU A 527 -2.99 -34.56 5.62
N LEU A 528 -2.01 -34.14 4.80
CA LEU A 528 -0.71 -33.65 5.24
C LEU A 528 -0.82 -32.55 6.29
N TYR A 529 -1.51 -31.43 6.02
CA TYR A 529 -1.56 -30.34 7.00
C TYR A 529 -2.43 -30.69 8.22
N ARG A 530 -3.44 -31.54 8.07
CA ARG A 530 -4.21 -32.11 9.21
C ARG A 530 -3.32 -32.96 10.12
N ALA A 531 -2.49 -33.83 9.57
CA ALA A 531 -1.50 -34.62 10.31
C ALA A 531 -0.40 -33.77 11.00
N TYR A 532 -0.25 -32.50 10.62
CA TYR A 532 0.66 -31.54 11.25
C TYR A 532 -0.01 -30.61 12.27
N GLY A 533 -1.32 -30.77 12.53
CA GLY A 533 -2.08 -30.01 13.53
C GLY A 533 -2.81 -28.77 13.00
N TYR A 534 -3.10 -28.71 11.69
CA TYR A 534 -3.76 -27.58 11.04
C TYR A 534 -5.10 -27.98 10.43
N ARG A 535 -6.10 -27.10 10.54
CA ARG A 535 -7.39 -27.25 9.86
C ARG A 535 -7.38 -26.47 8.55
N GLY A 536 -8.25 -26.83 7.63
CA GLY A 536 -8.33 -26.18 6.33
C GLY A 536 -9.13 -26.96 5.31
N GLY A 537 -9.36 -26.32 4.17
CA GLY A 537 -10.09 -26.89 3.04
C GLY A 537 -9.62 -26.32 1.70
N PHE A 538 -9.39 -27.22 0.77
CA PHE A 538 -9.16 -26.92 -0.64
C PHE A 538 -10.47 -26.58 -1.36
N SER A 539 -10.44 -25.72 -2.39
CA SER A 539 -11.51 -25.60 -3.38
C SER A 539 -10.97 -25.05 -4.70
N THR A 540 -11.57 -25.45 -5.83
CA THR A 540 -11.45 -24.81 -7.15
C THR A 540 -12.30 -23.55 -7.28
N ALA A 541 -13.30 -23.38 -6.42
CA ALA A 541 -14.33 -22.35 -6.54
C ALA A 541 -14.25 -21.29 -5.43
N ARG A 542 -13.04 -20.78 -5.14
CA ARG A 542 -12.88 -19.61 -4.26
C ARG A 542 -13.19 -18.32 -5.01
N THR A 543 -13.43 -17.24 -4.27
CA THR A 543 -13.54 -15.88 -4.81
C THR A 543 -12.38 -15.03 -4.32
N TRP A 544 -11.96 -14.04 -5.10
CA TRP A 544 -10.95 -13.05 -4.73
C TRP A 544 -11.35 -12.25 -3.49
N ALA A 545 -12.65 -12.08 -3.23
CA ALA A 545 -13.17 -11.57 -1.96
C ALA A 545 -12.80 -12.49 -0.78
N GLN A 546 -12.93 -13.81 -0.92
CA GLN A 546 -12.48 -14.77 0.10
C GLN A 546 -10.95 -14.77 0.26
N ILE A 547 -10.17 -14.71 -0.84
CA ILE A 547 -8.70 -14.56 -0.78
C ILE A 547 -8.32 -13.33 0.06
N LYS A 548 -9.00 -12.20 -0.18
CA LYS A 548 -8.76 -10.96 0.55
C LYS A 548 -9.18 -11.07 2.03
N GLN A 549 -10.26 -11.78 2.34
CA GLN A 549 -10.74 -12.00 3.71
C GLN A 549 -9.78 -12.85 4.54
N GLU A 550 -9.24 -13.95 3.98
CA GLU A 550 -8.20 -14.75 4.63
C GLU A 550 -7.00 -13.87 5.04
N LEU A 551 -6.52 -13.05 4.10
CA LEU A 551 -5.41 -12.12 4.34
C LEU A 551 -5.77 -11.07 5.42
N LEU A 552 -6.98 -10.51 5.39
CA LEU A 552 -7.50 -9.59 6.42
C LEU A 552 -7.54 -10.23 7.81
N GLU A 553 -7.82 -11.53 7.90
CA GLU A 553 -7.83 -12.32 9.14
C GLU A 553 -6.46 -12.92 9.54
N ASN A 554 -5.38 -12.50 8.85
CA ASN A 554 -4.00 -12.96 9.07
C ASN A 554 -3.74 -14.43 8.68
N ARG A 555 -4.41 -14.93 7.64
CA ARG A 555 -4.17 -16.24 7.06
C ARG A 555 -3.58 -16.09 5.64
N PRO A 556 -2.32 -16.49 5.41
CA PRO A 556 -1.76 -16.52 4.06
C PRO A 556 -2.38 -17.69 3.28
N VAL A 557 -2.57 -17.50 1.97
CA VAL A 557 -3.32 -18.43 1.11
C VAL A 557 -2.37 -19.12 0.15
N VAL A 558 -2.44 -20.44 0.04
CA VAL A 558 -1.78 -21.17 -1.07
C VAL A 558 -2.73 -21.16 -2.25
N ILE A 559 -2.30 -20.52 -3.34
CA ILE A 559 -3.04 -20.37 -4.60
C ILE A 559 -2.20 -20.99 -5.74
N GLY A 560 -2.80 -21.15 -6.90
CA GLY A 560 -2.12 -21.69 -8.07
C GLY A 560 -2.90 -21.40 -9.34
N GLY A 561 -2.25 -21.64 -10.47
CA GLY A 561 -2.76 -21.27 -11.77
C GLY A 561 -1.72 -21.46 -12.86
N TYR A 562 -2.01 -20.98 -14.06
CA TYR A 562 -1.27 -21.24 -15.29
C TYR A 562 -0.06 -20.31 -15.49
N PHE A 563 0.68 -20.02 -14.41
CA PHE A 563 1.95 -19.28 -14.48
C PHE A 563 3.03 -20.02 -15.29
N THR A 564 2.89 -21.35 -15.43
CA THR A 564 3.60 -22.16 -16.44
C THR A 564 2.60 -23.02 -17.20
N HIS A 565 3.02 -23.61 -18.33
CA HIS A 565 2.20 -24.53 -19.12
C HIS A 565 1.68 -25.75 -18.32
N GLY A 566 2.43 -26.21 -17.31
CA GLY A 566 2.03 -27.31 -16.42
C GLY A 566 1.26 -26.86 -15.18
N GLY A 567 0.92 -25.57 -15.06
CA GLY A 567 0.49 -24.93 -13.82
C GLY A 567 1.66 -24.65 -12.86
N HIS A 568 1.38 -23.89 -11.79
CA HIS A 568 2.30 -23.61 -10.70
C HIS A 568 1.55 -23.15 -9.44
N ILE A 569 2.21 -23.23 -8.27
CA ILE A 569 1.60 -23.03 -6.96
C ILE A 569 2.45 -22.04 -6.15
N ILE A 570 1.82 -20.99 -5.63
CA ILE A 570 2.47 -19.87 -4.93
C ILE A 570 1.71 -19.54 -3.63
N THR A 571 2.35 -18.82 -2.71
CA THR A 571 1.70 -18.35 -1.48
C THR A 571 1.37 -16.86 -1.60
N VAL A 572 0.10 -16.48 -1.49
CA VAL A 572 -0.31 -15.08 -1.32
C VAL A 572 -0.12 -14.70 0.14
N ILE A 573 0.69 -13.68 0.37
CA ILE A 573 1.07 -13.18 1.70
C ILE A 573 0.50 -11.80 2.01
N GLY A 574 -0.14 -11.14 1.03
CA GLY A 574 -0.66 -9.78 1.20
C GLY A 574 -1.27 -9.20 -0.07
N PHE A 575 -1.61 -7.92 -0.01
CA PHE A 575 -2.13 -7.12 -1.13
C PHE A 575 -1.82 -5.62 -0.94
N ASP A 576 -1.90 -4.84 -2.01
CA ASP A 576 -1.87 -3.37 -1.99
C ASP A 576 -2.90 -2.75 -2.97
N GLU A 577 -2.82 -1.44 -3.25
CA GLU A 577 -3.71 -0.75 -4.22
C GLU A 577 -3.52 -1.21 -5.68
N HIS A 578 -2.55 -2.08 -5.98
CA HIS A 578 -2.12 -2.45 -7.34
C HIS A 578 -2.07 -3.97 -7.62
N GLY A 579 -1.91 -4.81 -6.60
CA GLY A 579 -1.91 -6.26 -6.78
C GLY A 579 -1.84 -7.08 -5.49
N TYR A 580 -1.71 -8.38 -5.65
CA TYR A 580 -1.36 -9.29 -4.56
C TYR A 580 0.16 -9.32 -4.35
N ILE A 581 0.57 -9.51 -3.10
CA ILE A 581 1.96 -9.66 -2.69
C ILE A 581 2.18 -11.13 -2.34
N VAL A 582 3.14 -11.77 -2.99
CA VAL A 582 3.28 -13.23 -3.05
C VAL A 582 4.67 -13.72 -2.67
N HIS A 583 4.75 -15.01 -2.38
CA HIS A 583 5.96 -15.82 -2.38
C HIS A 583 5.77 -16.92 -3.42
N ASP A 584 6.38 -16.75 -4.58
CA ASP A 584 6.46 -17.79 -5.61
C ASP A 584 7.72 -18.63 -5.30
N PRO A 585 7.60 -19.95 -5.04
CA PRO A 585 8.74 -20.74 -4.58
C PRO A 585 9.80 -21.01 -5.66
N TYR A 586 9.53 -20.72 -6.93
CA TYR A 586 10.46 -20.96 -8.05
C TYR A 586 11.10 -19.67 -8.59
N GLY A 587 10.37 -18.55 -8.60
CA GLY A 587 10.92 -17.26 -9.03
C GLY A 587 9.88 -16.22 -9.46
N ASN A 588 10.25 -15.33 -10.39
CA ASN A 588 9.39 -14.25 -10.83
C ASN A 588 8.64 -14.58 -12.12
N ALA A 589 7.39 -15.05 -11.99
CA ALA A 589 6.50 -15.39 -13.10
C ALA A 589 6.36 -14.26 -14.13
N LEU A 590 6.30 -12.99 -13.70
CA LEU A 590 6.23 -11.81 -14.56
C LEU A 590 7.43 -11.66 -15.51
N THR A 591 8.55 -12.33 -15.24
CA THR A 591 9.74 -12.35 -16.12
C THR A 591 9.76 -13.53 -17.08
N GLY A 592 8.79 -14.45 -16.99
CA GLY A 592 8.91 -15.80 -17.54
C GLY A 592 9.99 -16.61 -16.82
N TYR A 593 10.07 -16.46 -15.49
CA TYR A 593 11.04 -17.13 -14.60
C TYR A 593 12.53 -16.95 -14.94
N ARG A 594 12.88 -15.91 -15.70
CA ARG A 594 14.28 -15.50 -15.93
C ARG A 594 14.94 -14.91 -14.68
N GLN A 595 14.14 -14.41 -13.72
CA GLN A 595 14.59 -14.14 -12.35
C GLN A 595 14.08 -15.24 -11.42
N THR A 596 14.96 -15.81 -10.59
CA THR A 596 14.63 -16.88 -9.62
C THR A 596 14.49 -16.39 -8.18
N GLU A 597 14.43 -15.07 -7.97
CA GLU A 597 14.04 -14.48 -6.68
C GLU A 597 12.50 -14.39 -6.62
N GLY A 598 11.91 -15.10 -5.67
CA GLY A 598 10.47 -15.27 -5.49
C GLY A 598 9.88 -14.50 -4.31
N LYS A 599 10.73 -13.89 -3.47
CA LYS A 599 10.34 -13.33 -2.17
C LYS A 599 9.67 -11.96 -2.27
N GLY A 600 8.38 -11.92 -1.93
CA GLY A 600 7.64 -10.68 -1.71
C GLY A 600 7.33 -9.92 -3.00
N LEU A 601 7.23 -10.65 -4.12
CA LEU A 601 6.89 -10.09 -5.42
C LEU A 601 5.47 -9.51 -5.41
N ARG A 602 5.22 -8.44 -6.17
CA ARG A 602 3.87 -7.91 -6.38
C ARG A 602 3.36 -8.33 -7.75
N TYR A 603 2.36 -9.19 -7.78
CA TYR A 603 1.68 -9.62 -9.00
C TYR A 603 0.39 -8.81 -9.18
N PRO A 604 0.23 -8.04 -10.28
CA PRO A 604 -0.95 -7.19 -10.49
C PRO A 604 -2.26 -7.97 -10.40
N TYR A 605 -3.34 -7.34 -9.93
CA TYR A 605 -4.66 -7.99 -9.80
C TYR A 605 -5.14 -8.64 -11.11
N ILE A 606 -4.94 -7.96 -12.25
CA ILE A 606 -5.28 -8.49 -13.57
C ILE A 606 -4.46 -9.75 -13.91
N TYR A 607 -3.14 -9.73 -13.70
CA TYR A 607 -2.28 -10.89 -13.93
C TYR A 607 -2.65 -12.08 -13.02
N MET A 608 -2.94 -11.82 -11.74
CA MET A 608 -3.38 -12.87 -10.81
C MET A 608 -4.71 -13.51 -11.24
N ARG A 609 -5.69 -12.71 -11.68
CA ARG A 609 -6.95 -13.21 -12.25
C ARG A 609 -6.74 -14.00 -13.53
N ASP A 610 -5.94 -13.46 -14.45
CA ASP A 610 -5.73 -14.05 -15.77
C ASP A 610 -4.90 -15.36 -15.70
N MET A 611 -4.11 -15.57 -14.63
CA MET A 611 -3.39 -16.82 -14.36
C MET A 611 -4.16 -17.80 -13.45
N CYS A 612 -4.93 -17.32 -12.46
CA CYS A 612 -5.51 -18.15 -11.38
C CYS A 612 -7.05 -18.23 -11.37
N GLY A 613 -7.73 -17.66 -12.37
CA GLY A 613 -9.19 -17.73 -12.50
C GLY A 613 -9.96 -16.47 -12.05
N VAL A 614 -11.25 -16.45 -12.39
CA VAL A 614 -12.20 -15.40 -11.98
C VAL A 614 -12.91 -15.79 -10.68
N ASP A 615 -13.77 -14.91 -10.13
CA ASP A 615 -14.56 -15.24 -8.94
C ASP A 615 -15.43 -16.49 -9.18
N GLY A 616 -15.25 -17.51 -8.34
CA GLY A 616 -15.90 -18.82 -8.49
C GLY A 616 -15.06 -19.86 -9.24
N ASP A 617 -13.86 -19.49 -9.70
CA ASP A 617 -12.92 -20.34 -10.46
C ASP A 617 -11.47 -20.25 -9.90
N VAL A 618 -11.31 -19.76 -8.66
CA VAL A 618 -10.00 -19.66 -8.01
C VAL A 618 -9.62 -20.94 -7.25
N TRP A 619 -8.60 -21.64 -7.76
CA TRP A 619 -7.95 -22.80 -7.12
C TRP A 619 -7.10 -22.36 -5.92
N ALA A 620 -7.51 -22.71 -4.68
CA ALA A 620 -6.74 -22.38 -3.48
C ALA A 620 -7.01 -23.29 -2.26
N HIS A 621 -5.98 -23.43 -1.42
CA HIS A 621 -6.06 -24.02 -0.07
C HIS A 621 -6.11 -22.92 0.99
N PHE A 622 -7.15 -22.94 1.82
CA PHE A 622 -7.21 -22.10 3.03
C PHE A 622 -6.78 -22.97 4.21
N ILE A 623 -5.71 -22.57 4.90
CA ILE A 623 -5.09 -23.31 6.00
C ILE A 623 -5.07 -22.40 7.23
N ALA A 624 -5.56 -22.91 8.35
CA ALA A 624 -5.62 -22.21 9.62
C ALA A 624 -5.06 -23.08 10.76
N LYS A 625 -4.53 -22.42 11.79
CA LYS A 625 -4.22 -23.09 13.06
C LYS A 625 -5.52 -23.65 13.66
N ALA A 626 -5.46 -24.88 14.18
CA ALA A 626 -6.55 -25.53 14.91
C ALA A 626 -6.95 -24.73 16.16
#